data_AF-A0A511YU13-F1
#
_entry.id   AF-A0A511YU13-F1
#
_cell.length_a   1.000
_cell.length_b   1.000
_cell.length_c   1.000
_cell.angle_alpha   90.00
_cell.angle_beta   90.00
_cell.angle_gamma   90.00
#
_symmetry.space_group_name_H-M   'P 1'
#
loop_
_entity.id
_entity.type
_entity.pdbx_description
1 polymer ?
#
loop_
_entity_poly.entity_id
_entity_poly.type
_entity_poly.pdbx_seq_one_letter_code
_entity_poly.pdbx_strand_id
1 'polypeptide(L)'
;MTSAPADRPPTPPTWPGLLMTLLAARDLTTDETRWAMGQVMAGEASPIQLAGFLVALRAKGETVPEIGGLVDEMLAHAHRITVPGPTLDIVGTGGDLHRTVNISTMAAFVAAGAGARVVKHGGRAVSSASGNVDVLEALGGRVDLPPARVAEIAEEVGITFCPAPVFHPAMRHAGPVRKGLAVPTAFNVLGPLTNPAQPAASAIGVPDERLAALIAGVLAARGRDALVFRGHEGLDELAATGPARLWWVRDGRVTEHELDPVRDLGLDAVTVADLRGGDAGSNADVARQVLAGSAPAAVRQTVLLNAAAGLAVQASAVQGSADASDDASLVDRLGAGLAAATAAIDDGRADAVLQRWVAATQA
;
A
#
# COMPACT_ATOMS: atom_id res chain seq x y z
N MET A 1 -31.37 -42.43 25.29
CA MET A 1 -31.23 -41.36 24.29
C MET A 1 -30.97 -40.05 25.03
N THR A 2 -29.71 -39.77 25.32
CA THR A 2 -29.27 -38.50 25.91
C THR A 2 -29.15 -37.48 24.77
N SER A 3 -30.05 -36.50 24.75
CA SER A 3 -29.99 -35.38 23.81
C SER A 3 -28.71 -34.59 24.04
N ALA A 4 -27.89 -34.43 23.00
CA ALA A 4 -26.79 -33.48 23.00
C ALA A 4 -27.34 -32.08 23.33
N PRO A 5 -26.61 -31.25 24.11
CA PRO A 5 -27.04 -29.90 24.37
C PRO A 5 -27.03 -29.13 23.05
N ALA A 6 -28.16 -28.50 22.72
CA ALA A 6 -28.27 -27.62 21.57
C ALA A 6 -27.23 -26.49 21.71
N ASP A 7 -26.43 -26.29 20.66
CA ASP A 7 -25.47 -25.20 20.56
C ASP A 7 -26.18 -23.87 20.84
N ARG A 8 -25.83 -23.23 21.96
CA ARG A 8 -26.31 -21.89 22.28
C ARG A 8 -25.69 -20.95 21.24
N PRO A 9 -26.47 -20.09 20.55
CA PRO A 9 -25.88 -19.14 19.62
C PRO A 9 -24.83 -18.31 20.37
N PRO A 10 -23.67 -18.04 19.75
CA PRO A 10 -22.60 -17.30 20.41
C PRO A 10 -23.14 -15.95 20.90
N THR A 11 -22.81 -15.61 22.15
CA THR A 11 -23.15 -14.31 22.73
C THR A 11 -22.55 -13.22 21.84
N PRO A 12 -23.31 -12.17 21.47
CA PRO A 12 -22.78 -11.10 20.62
C PRO A 12 -21.55 -10.46 21.26
N PRO A 13 -20.53 -10.07 20.47
CA PRO A 13 -19.33 -9.43 21.01
C PRO A 13 -19.67 -8.14 21.76
N THR A 14 -18.85 -7.80 22.75
CA THR A 14 -18.97 -6.55 23.53
C THR A 14 -17.60 -5.94 23.75
N TRP A 15 -17.53 -4.61 23.87
CA TRP A 15 -16.27 -3.92 24.13
C TRP A 15 -15.52 -4.44 25.38
N PRO A 16 -16.17 -4.62 26.56
CA PRO A 16 -15.47 -5.23 27.70
C PRO A 16 -14.96 -6.64 27.42
N GLY A 17 -15.72 -7.46 26.70
CA GLY A 17 -15.32 -8.81 26.31
C GLY A 17 -14.07 -8.83 25.43
N LEU A 18 -14.03 -7.97 24.41
CA LEU A 18 -12.86 -7.83 23.52
C LEU A 18 -11.63 -7.33 24.29
N LEU A 19 -11.79 -6.29 25.12
CA LEU A 19 -10.70 -5.72 25.89
C LEU A 19 -10.14 -6.72 26.92
N MET A 20 -10.99 -7.46 27.63
CA MET A 20 -10.53 -8.52 28.54
C MET A 20 -9.76 -9.63 27.81
N THR A 21 -10.16 -9.97 26.58
CA THR A 21 -9.46 -10.97 25.77
C THR A 21 -8.07 -10.48 25.36
N LEU A 22 -7.98 -9.25 24.87
CA LEU A 22 -6.70 -8.62 24.49
C LEU A 22 -5.77 -8.40 25.69
N LEU A 23 -6.29 -7.94 26.83
CA LEU A 23 -5.52 -7.75 28.06
C LEU A 23 -5.01 -9.06 28.66
N ALA A 24 -5.67 -10.18 28.34
CA ALA A 24 -5.20 -11.52 28.67
C ALA A 24 -4.20 -12.09 27.63
N ALA A 25 -3.71 -11.26 26.71
CA ALA A 25 -2.82 -11.64 25.61
C ALA A 25 -3.37 -12.78 24.73
N ARG A 26 -4.70 -12.80 24.51
CA ARG A 26 -5.37 -13.78 23.64
C ARG A 26 -5.84 -13.12 22.36
N ASP A 27 -5.76 -13.87 21.27
CA ASP A 27 -6.17 -13.42 19.95
C ASP A 27 -7.68 -13.32 19.84
N LEU A 28 -8.13 -12.30 19.13
CA LEU A 28 -9.51 -12.17 18.68
C LEU A 28 -9.71 -12.95 17.38
N THR A 29 -10.93 -13.42 17.19
CA THR A 29 -11.38 -13.98 15.92
C THR A 29 -11.59 -12.89 14.86
N THR A 30 -11.64 -13.28 13.59
CA THR A 30 -11.98 -12.38 12.47
C THR A 30 -13.35 -11.72 12.67
N ASP A 31 -14.34 -12.44 13.20
CA ASP A 31 -15.68 -11.90 13.44
C ASP A 31 -15.70 -10.86 14.57
N GLU A 32 -14.89 -11.06 15.60
CA GLU A 32 -14.75 -10.11 16.70
C GLU A 32 -14.09 -8.80 16.26
N THR A 33 -13.03 -8.87 15.44
CA THR A 33 -12.40 -7.65 14.90
C THR A 33 -13.28 -6.97 13.85
N ARG A 34 -14.02 -7.74 13.05
CA ARG A 34 -15.05 -7.21 12.15
C ARG A 34 -16.12 -6.46 12.94
N TRP A 35 -16.65 -7.05 14.01
CA TRP A 35 -17.62 -6.38 14.88
C TRP A 35 -17.04 -5.07 15.47
N ALA A 36 -15.82 -5.11 16.00
CA ALA A 36 -15.18 -3.92 16.58
C ALA A 36 -15.01 -2.80 15.55
N MET A 37 -14.55 -3.15 14.33
CA MET A 37 -14.38 -2.18 13.26
C MET A 37 -15.73 -1.65 12.76
N GLY A 38 -16.78 -2.48 12.75
CA GLY A 38 -18.12 -2.08 12.29
C GLY A 38 -18.71 -1.01 13.22
N GLN A 39 -18.54 -1.19 14.53
CA GLN A 39 -18.89 -0.19 15.53
C GLN A 39 -18.14 1.14 15.33
N VAL A 40 -16.87 1.09 14.91
CA VAL A 40 -16.07 2.29 14.60
C VAL A 40 -16.58 2.96 13.31
N MET A 41 -16.80 2.19 12.25
CA MET A 41 -17.24 2.71 10.96
C MET A 41 -18.66 3.30 11.00
N ALA A 42 -19.53 2.74 11.86
CA ALA A 42 -20.88 3.27 12.14
C ALA A 42 -20.87 4.50 13.05
N GLY A 43 -19.74 4.85 13.68
CA GLY A 43 -19.66 5.94 14.65
C GLY A 43 -20.28 5.64 16.01
N GLU A 44 -20.49 4.35 16.33
CA GLU A 44 -21.08 3.87 17.58
C GLU A 44 -20.03 3.63 18.67
N ALA A 45 -18.77 3.40 18.28
CA ALA A 45 -17.65 3.26 19.20
C ALA A 45 -17.29 4.61 19.86
N SER A 46 -17.27 4.66 21.18
CA SER A 46 -16.77 5.85 21.89
C SER A 46 -15.25 6.01 21.68
N PRO A 47 -14.71 7.24 21.75
CA PRO A 47 -13.27 7.47 21.67
C PRO A 47 -12.45 6.64 22.67
N ILE A 48 -12.99 6.41 23.87
CA ILE A 48 -12.34 5.63 24.93
C ILE A 48 -12.26 4.15 24.56
N GLN A 49 -13.36 3.57 24.05
CA GLN A 49 -13.39 2.18 23.59
C GLN A 49 -12.38 1.94 22.47
N LEU A 50 -12.38 2.82 21.46
CA LEU A 50 -11.45 2.73 20.34
C LEU A 50 -9.99 2.87 20.80
N ALA A 51 -9.69 3.84 21.65
CA ALA A 51 -8.34 4.02 22.17
C ALA A 51 -7.85 2.79 22.95
N GLY A 52 -8.69 2.27 23.85
CA GLY A 52 -8.38 1.06 24.61
C GLY A 52 -8.17 -0.16 23.72
N PHE A 53 -9.02 -0.33 22.71
CA PHE A 53 -8.90 -1.42 21.74
C PHE A 53 -7.59 -1.36 20.96
N LEU A 54 -7.26 -0.19 20.40
CA LEU A 54 -6.05 -0.03 19.59
C LEU A 54 -4.77 -0.24 20.40
N VAL A 55 -4.71 0.29 21.63
CA VAL A 55 -3.56 0.11 22.51
C VAL A 55 -3.44 -1.35 22.94
N ALA A 56 -4.53 -1.99 23.36
CA ALA A 56 -4.51 -3.38 23.80
C ALA A 56 -4.15 -4.34 22.64
N LEU A 57 -4.71 -4.12 21.45
CA LEU A 57 -4.41 -4.92 20.26
C LEU A 57 -2.94 -4.78 19.83
N ARG A 58 -2.41 -3.54 19.82
CA ARG A 58 -1.00 -3.28 19.55
C ARG A 58 -0.09 -3.92 20.60
N ALA A 59 -0.42 -3.79 21.88
CA ALA A 59 0.38 -4.36 22.97
C ALA A 59 0.43 -5.89 22.93
N LYS A 60 -0.67 -6.55 22.56
CA LYS A 60 -0.71 -8.00 22.32
C LYS A 60 0.13 -8.40 21.11
N GLY A 61 0.08 -7.59 20.04
CA GLY A 61 0.61 -7.91 18.73
C GLY A 61 -0.49 -8.46 17.83
N GLU A 62 -0.70 -7.80 16.70
CA GLU A 62 -1.80 -8.12 15.77
C GLU A 62 -1.54 -9.40 14.97
N THR A 63 -2.57 -10.19 14.72
CA THR A 63 -2.52 -11.41 13.89
C THR A 63 -3.16 -11.22 12.52
N VAL A 64 -2.86 -12.12 11.58
CA VAL A 64 -3.45 -12.10 10.23
C VAL A 64 -4.98 -12.15 10.26
N PRO A 65 -5.65 -13.06 11.01
CA PRO A 65 -7.11 -13.08 11.12
C PRO A 65 -7.71 -11.78 11.70
N GLU A 66 -7.04 -11.18 12.69
CA GLU A 66 -7.48 -9.94 13.32
C GLU A 66 -7.45 -8.78 12.32
N ILE A 67 -6.32 -8.56 11.64
CA ILE A 67 -6.19 -7.53 10.60
C ILE A 67 -7.13 -7.81 9.43
N GLY A 68 -7.31 -9.08 9.04
CA GLY A 68 -8.26 -9.48 7.99
C GLY A 68 -9.68 -8.99 8.28
N GLY A 69 -10.17 -9.19 9.52
CA GLY A 69 -11.50 -8.70 9.92
C GLY A 69 -11.62 -7.17 9.92
N LEU A 70 -10.56 -6.45 10.32
CA LEU A 70 -10.52 -4.99 10.23
C LEU A 70 -10.56 -4.50 8.77
N VAL A 71 -9.82 -5.15 7.88
CA VAL A 71 -9.76 -4.83 6.44
C VAL A 71 -11.12 -5.07 5.78
N ASP A 72 -11.74 -6.21 6.03
CA ASP A 72 -13.04 -6.56 5.46
C ASP A 72 -14.10 -5.52 5.79
N GLU A 73 -14.16 -5.12 7.06
CA GLU A 73 -15.17 -4.18 7.53
C GLU A 73 -14.92 -2.75 7.04
N MET A 74 -13.65 -2.33 6.96
CA MET A 74 -13.30 -1.05 6.37
C MET A 74 -13.66 -0.99 4.88
N LEU A 75 -13.45 -2.08 4.13
CA LEU A 75 -13.85 -2.19 2.73
C LEU A 75 -15.36 -2.26 2.53
N ALA A 76 -16.12 -2.81 3.49
CA ALA A 76 -17.58 -2.82 3.46
C ALA A 76 -18.18 -1.40 3.57
N HIS A 77 -17.46 -0.49 4.22
CA HIS A 77 -17.82 0.92 4.39
C HIS A 77 -17.14 1.86 3.37
N ALA A 78 -16.32 1.32 2.47
CA ALA A 78 -15.61 2.09 1.46
C ALA A 78 -16.48 2.37 0.22
N HIS A 79 -16.22 3.48 -0.47
CA HIS A 79 -16.74 3.70 -1.81
C HIS A 79 -15.98 2.84 -2.83
N ARG A 80 -16.40 1.58 -3.02
CA ARG A 80 -15.71 0.64 -3.90
C ARG A 80 -15.78 1.06 -5.36
N ILE A 81 -14.71 0.81 -6.11
CA ILE A 81 -14.68 0.93 -7.56
C ILE A 81 -14.23 -0.39 -8.18
N THR A 82 -14.59 -0.60 -9.44
CA THR A 82 -14.11 -1.72 -10.25
C THR A 82 -13.40 -1.16 -11.46
N VAL A 83 -12.24 -1.70 -11.77
CA VAL A 83 -11.46 -1.36 -12.96
C VAL A 83 -11.18 -2.69 -13.68
N PRO A 84 -11.49 -2.81 -14.98
CA PRO A 84 -11.29 -4.06 -15.72
C PRO A 84 -9.83 -4.52 -15.75
N GLY A 85 -9.60 -5.82 -15.75
CA GLY A 85 -8.26 -6.42 -15.87
C GLY A 85 -7.44 -6.38 -14.58
N PRO A 86 -6.22 -6.95 -14.60
CA PRO A 86 -5.34 -7.00 -13.44
C PRO A 86 -4.74 -5.62 -13.15
N THR A 87 -5.07 -5.08 -11.99
CA THR A 87 -4.59 -3.78 -11.52
C THR A 87 -3.44 -3.91 -10.53
N LEU A 88 -2.60 -2.88 -10.51
CA LEU A 88 -1.41 -2.75 -9.66
C LEU A 88 -1.57 -1.57 -8.68
N ASP A 89 -1.14 -1.75 -7.45
CA ASP A 89 -0.88 -0.64 -6.51
C ASP A 89 0.61 -0.64 -6.09
N ILE A 90 1.20 0.55 -5.99
CA ILE A 90 2.57 0.75 -5.50
C ILE A 90 2.46 1.77 -4.38
N VAL A 91 2.68 1.36 -3.13
CA VAL A 91 2.35 2.18 -1.95
C VAL A 91 3.26 1.86 -0.78
N GLY A 92 3.48 2.82 0.12
CA GLY A 92 4.14 2.58 1.41
C GLY A 92 3.13 2.72 2.55
N THR A 93 3.40 2.10 3.70
CA THR A 93 2.65 2.44 4.92
C THR A 93 2.94 3.86 5.41
N GLY A 94 4.06 4.45 4.96
CA GLY A 94 4.63 5.67 5.51
C GLY A 94 5.15 5.45 6.94
N GLY A 95 5.61 6.54 7.55
CA GLY A 95 6.06 6.53 8.95
C GLY A 95 7.50 6.06 9.16
N ASP A 96 8.28 5.96 8.08
CA ASP A 96 9.73 5.70 8.10
C ASP A 96 10.55 6.89 8.64
N LEU A 97 9.95 8.09 8.68
CA LEU A 97 10.50 9.36 9.16
C LEU A 97 11.68 9.91 8.34
N HIS A 98 12.05 9.29 7.21
CA HIS A 98 13.15 9.77 6.36
C HIS A 98 12.75 10.96 5.49
N ARG A 99 11.44 11.20 5.30
CA ARG A 99 10.90 12.34 4.53
C ARG A 99 11.51 12.41 3.13
N THR A 100 11.54 11.27 2.44
CA THR A 100 11.98 11.18 1.06
C THR A 100 11.00 11.89 0.12
N VAL A 101 11.42 12.10 -1.13
CA VAL A 101 10.50 12.45 -2.22
C VAL A 101 9.45 11.36 -2.42
N ASN A 102 8.34 11.65 -3.09
CA ASN A 102 7.22 10.70 -3.26
C ASN A 102 7.53 9.58 -4.28
N ILE A 103 8.47 8.70 -3.94
CA ILE A 103 8.97 7.60 -4.79
C ILE A 103 7.82 6.72 -5.28
N SER A 104 6.97 6.19 -4.40
CA SER A 104 5.84 5.36 -4.82
C SER A 104 4.83 6.05 -5.76
N THR A 105 4.70 7.39 -5.71
CA THR A 105 3.86 8.15 -6.66
C THR A 105 4.52 8.25 -8.03
N MET A 106 5.82 8.56 -8.08
CA MET A 106 6.57 8.59 -9.35
C MET A 106 6.64 7.19 -9.97
N ALA A 107 6.87 6.15 -9.16
CA ALA A 107 6.92 4.76 -9.60
C ALA A 107 5.58 4.29 -10.22
N ALA A 108 4.45 4.74 -9.68
CA ALA A 108 3.13 4.45 -10.22
C ALA A 108 2.96 5.00 -11.66
N PHE A 109 3.38 6.25 -11.92
CA PHE A 109 3.36 6.82 -13.26
C PHE A 109 4.31 6.08 -14.22
N VAL A 110 5.50 5.70 -13.76
CA VAL A 110 6.45 4.92 -14.55
C VAL A 110 5.90 3.55 -14.91
N ALA A 111 5.32 2.82 -13.93
CA ALA A 111 4.69 1.52 -14.18
C ALA A 111 3.55 1.64 -15.19
N ALA A 112 2.69 2.66 -15.06
CA ALA A 112 1.64 2.93 -16.03
C ALA A 112 2.20 3.27 -17.42
N GLY A 113 3.29 4.03 -17.49
CA GLY A 113 4.03 4.29 -18.73
C GLY A 113 4.57 2.99 -19.37
N ALA A 114 4.95 2.02 -18.54
CA ALA A 114 5.37 0.67 -18.95
C ALA A 114 4.22 -0.26 -19.36
N GLY A 115 2.96 0.19 -19.26
CA GLY A 115 1.77 -0.55 -19.67
C GLY A 115 0.99 -1.20 -18.52
N ALA A 116 1.42 -1.02 -17.27
CA ALA A 116 0.65 -1.46 -16.12
C ALA A 116 -0.66 -0.70 -16.00
N ARG A 117 -1.75 -1.38 -15.63
CA ARG A 117 -2.95 -0.70 -15.15
C ARG A 117 -2.83 -0.40 -13.66
N VAL A 118 -2.68 0.86 -13.28
CA VAL A 118 -2.39 1.25 -11.89
C VAL A 118 -3.61 1.87 -11.22
N VAL A 119 -3.96 1.38 -10.04
CA VAL A 119 -4.99 2.00 -9.18
C VAL A 119 -4.35 2.26 -7.83
N LYS A 120 -3.77 3.45 -7.66
CA LYS A 120 -3.00 3.79 -6.46
C LYS A 120 -3.90 4.30 -5.34
N HIS A 121 -3.75 3.74 -4.14
CA HIS A 121 -4.42 4.26 -2.95
C HIS A 121 -3.47 5.09 -2.08
N GLY A 122 -4.00 6.09 -1.38
CA GLY A 122 -3.25 6.82 -0.36
C GLY A 122 -3.96 8.07 0.13
N GLY A 123 -3.35 8.80 1.04
CA GLY A 123 -3.94 9.99 1.66
C GLY A 123 -2.93 11.12 1.86
N ARG A 124 -3.43 12.25 2.36
CA ARG A 124 -2.58 13.38 2.75
C ARG A 124 -1.59 12.98 3.85
N ALA A 125 -0.47 13.68 3.93
CA ALA A 125 0.58 13.38 4.90
C ALA A 125 0.04 13.39 6.35
N VAL A 126 0.47 12.40 7.13
CA VAL A 126 0.28 12.38 8.60
C VAL A 126 1.58 12.73 9.31
N SER A 127 2.74 12.36 8.74
CA SER A 127 4.08 12.57 9.34
C SER A 127 5.18 13.07 8.38
N SER A 128 4.96 13.06 7.06
CA SER A 128 5.87 13.61 6.05
C SER A 128 5.63 15.12 5.81
N ALA A 129 6.57 15.77 5.13
CA ALA A 129 6.43 17.19 4.75
C ALA A 129 5.38 17.41 3.64
N SER A 130 5.13 16.40 2.80
CA SER A 130 4.07 16.38 1.78
C SER A 130 3.56 14.94 1.55
N GLY A 131 2.25 14.78 1.40
CA GLY A 131 1.60 13.49 1.12
C GLY A 131 1.46 13.25 -0.38
N ASN A 132 1.01 12.06 -0.77
CA ASN A 132 0.83 11.77 -2.20
C ASN A 132 -0.25 12.68 -2.83
N VAL A 133 -1.35 12.94 -2.13
CA VAL A 133 -2.45 13.82 -2.58
C VAL A 133 -1.94 15.24 -2.81
N ASP A 134 -1.10 15.77 -1.92
CA ASP A 134 -0.60 17.15 -2.00
C ASP A 134 0.32 17.32 -3.24
N VAL A 135 1.15 16.31 -3.54
CA VAL A 135 2.00 16.30 -4.74
C VAL A 135 1.20 16.10 -6.02
N LEU A 136 0.15 15.27 -6.01
CA LEU A 136 -0.73 15.10 -7.16
C LEU A 136 -1.45 16.39 -7.54
N GLU A 137 -1.90 17.16 -6.55
CA GLU A 137 -2.46 18.51 -6.74
C GLU A 137 -1.39 19.47 -7.29
N ALA A 138 -0.19 19.46 -6.71
CA ALA A 138 0.93 20.30 -7.17
C ALA A 138 1.44 19.94 -8.58
N LEU A 139 1.22 18.71 -9.05
CA LEU A 139 1.45 18.26 -10.42
C LEU A 139 0.39 18.79 -11.41
N GLY A 140 -0.71 19.37 -10.91
CA GLY A 140 -1.81 19.92 -11.70
C GLY A 140 -3.03 19.01 -11.79
N GLY A 141 -3.01 17.86 -11.13
CA GLY A 141 -4.14 16.93 -11.13
C GLY A 141 -5.24 17.33 -10.16
N ARG A 142 -6.47 16.93 -10.47
CA ARG A 142 -7.61 17.08 -9.57
C ARG A 142 -7.90 15.74 -8.89
N VAL A 143 -7.99 15.76 -7.56
CA VAL A 143 -8.06 14.54 -6.71
C VAL A 143 -9.39 14.41 -5.95
N ASP A 144 -10.23 15.43 -5.95
CA ASP A 144 -11.56 15.45 -5.32
C ASP A 144 -12.68 14.97 -6.29
N LEU A 145 -12.37 13.93 -7.06
CA LEU A 145 -13.28 13.39 -8.07
C LEU A 145 -14.28 12.38 -7.46
N PRO A 146 -15.51 12.31 -8.00
CA PRO A 146 -16.44 11.25 -7.64
C PRO A 146 -15.88 9.86 -7.97
N PRO A 147 -16.16 8.81 -7.18
CA PRO A 147 -15.64 7.46 -7.42
C PRO A 147 -15.87 6.91 -8.84
N ALA A 148 -17.02 7.22 -9.45
CA ALA A 148 -17.31 6.83 -10.84
C ALA A 148 -16.29 7.41 -11.82
N ARG A 149 -15.97 8.70 -11.70
CA ARG A 149 -14.97 9.37 -12.56
C ARG A 149 -13.57 8.82 -12.33
N VAL A 150 -13.23 8.50 -11.08
CA VAL A 150 -11.95 7.85 -10.74
C VAL A 150 -11.80 6.51 -11.45
N ALA A 151 -12.86 5.71 -11.55
CA ALA A 151 -12.84 4.44 -12.27
C ALA A 151 -12.67 4.64 -13.79
N GLU A 152 -13.41 5.58 -14.39
CA GLU A 152 -13.31 5.92 -15.83
C GLU A 152 -11.88 6.34 -16.20
N ILE A 153 -11.24 7.21 -15.40
CA ILE A 153 -9.86 7.67 -15.64
C ILE A 153 -8.86 6.50 -15.65
N ALA A 154 -9.09 5.47 -14.82
CA ALA A 154 -8.24 4.28 -14.82
C ALA A 154 -8.27 3.55 -16.17
N GLU A 155 -9.44 3.53 -16.83
CA GLU A 155 -9.63 2.92 -18.14
C GLU A 155 -9.08 3.81 -19.27
N GLU A 156 -9.34 5.12 -19.21
CA GLU A 156 -8.92 6.10 -20.22
C GLU A 156 -7.39 6.27 -20.28
N VAL A 157 -6.75 6.33 -19.11
CA VAL A 157 -5.34 6.72 -19.00
C VAL A 157 -4.42 5.53 -18.69
N GLY A 158 -4.96 4.48 -18.05
CA GLY A 158 -4.20 3.37 -17.51
C GLY A 158 -3.74 3.56 -16.06
N ILE A 159 -4.00 4.73 -15.46
CA ILE A 159 -3.72 5.02 -14.06
C ILE A 159 -4.83 5.85 -13.43
N THR A 160 -5.17 5.56 -12.18
CA THR A 160 -6.00 6.44 -11.34
C THR A 160 -5.51 6.44 -9.90
N PHE A 161 -6.03 7.39 -9.12
CA PHE A 161 -5.71 7.54 -7.71
C PHE A 161 -7.01 7.54 -6.89
N CYS A 162 -7.01 6.80 -5.79
CA CYS A 162 -8.13 6.71 -4.87
C CYS A 162 -7.76 7.40 -3.54
N PRO A 163 -8.01 8.71 -3.35
CA PRO A 163 -7.69 9.38 -2.10
C PRO A 163 -8.50 8.85 -0.92
N ALA A 164 -7.82 8.46 0.16
CA ALA A 164 -8.46 7.86 1.34
C ALA A 164 -9.63 8.67 1.93
N PRO A 165 -9.60 10.02 2.00
CA PRO A 165 -10.75 10.78 2.51
C PRO A 165 -12.02 10.63 1.67
N VAL A 166 -11.88 10.47 0.35
CA VAL A 166 -13.00 10.26 -0.56
C VAL A 166 -13.49 8.82 -0.44
N PHE A 167 -12.57 7.86 -0.41
CA PHE A 167 -12.91 6.44 -0.53
C PHE A 167 -13.23 5.75 0.80
N HIS A 168 -12.81 6.31 1.92
CA HIS A 168 -13.06 5.79 3.28
C HIS A 168 -13.66 6.86 4.20
N PRO A 169 -14.83 7.43 3.88
CA PRO A 169 -15.38 8.57 4.62
C PRO A 169 -15.69 8.25 6.10
N ALA A 170 -15.97 6.98 6.42
CA ALA A 170 -16.19 6.49 7.78
C ALA A 170 -14.95 6.63 8.69
N MET A 171 -13.75 6.76 8.11
CA MET A 171 -12.51 6.99 8.86
C MET A 171 -12.51 8.29 9.68
N ARG A 172 -13.44 9.23 9.41
CA ARG A 172 -13.66 10.41 10.25
C ARG A 172 -13.95 10.07 11.71
N HIS A 173 -14.54 8.89 11.99
CA HIS A 173 -14.83 8.43 13.34
C HIS A 173 -13.57 7.97 14.10
N ALA A 174 -12.60 7.37 13.38
CA ALA A 174 -11.33 6.94 13.96
C ALA A 174 -10.27 8.04 14.00
N GLY A 175 -10.36 9.04 13.11
CA GLY A 175 -9.37 10.10 12.93
C GLY A 175 -8.95 10.83 14.22
N PRO A 176 -9.88 11.37 15.02
CA PRO A 176 -9.55 12.07 16.26
C PRO A 176 -8.80 11.20 17.28
N VAL A 177 -9.20 9.94 17.45
CA VAL A 177 -8.54 9.00 18.38
C VAL A 177 -7.13 8.69 17.91
N ARG A 178 -6.95 8.41 16.61
CA ARG A 178 -5.61 8.16 16.03
C ARG A 178 -4.68 9.36 16.22
N LYS A 179 -5.18 10.57 15.98
CA LYS A 179 -4.42 11.81 16.19
C LYS A 179 -4.07 12.01 17.68
N GLY A 180 -5.00 11.70 18.59
CA GLY A 180 -4.79 11.81 20.03
C GLY A 180 -3.79 10.80 20.59
N LEU A 181 -3.82 9.55 20.10
CA LEU A 181 -2.87 8.51 20.50
C LEU A 181 -1.44 8.80 20.02
N ALA A 182 -1.29 9.36 18.81
CA ALA A 182 -0.01 9.76 18.22
C ALA A 182 1.08 8.64 18.20
N VAL A 183 0.67 7.38 18.27
CA VAL A 183 1.54 6.20 18.18
C VAL A 183 1.05 5.26 17.08
N PRO A 184 1.93 4.44 16.49
CA PRO A 184 1.51 3.43 15.52
C PRO A 184 0.54 2.39 16.13
N THR A 185 -0.53 2.07 15.41
CA THR A 185 -1.56 1.07 15.78
C THR A 185 -1.92 0.20 14.58
N ALA A 186 -2.88 -0.72 14.71
CA ALA A 186 -3.37 -1.54 13.60
C ALA A 186 -3.75 -0.70 12.37
N PHE A 187 -4.23 0.55 12.54
CA PHE A 187 -4.54 1.45 11.43
C PHE A 187 -3.35 1.80 10.53
N ASN A 188 -2.10 1.65 10.99
CA ASN A 188 -0.91 1.92 10.18
C ASN A 188 -0.68 0.84 9.11
N VAL A 189 -1.24 -0.36 9.26
CA VAL A 189 -1.15 -1.41 8.22
C VAL A 189 -2.38 -1.47 7.31
N LEU A 190 -3.49 -0.83 7.70
CA LEU A 190 -4.75 -0.92 6.94
C LEU A 190 -4.71 -0.17 5.61
N GLY A 191 -3.92 0.90 5.49
CA GLY A 191 -3.88 1.72 4.27
C GLY A 191 -3.62 0.89 3.00
N PRO A 192 -2.46 0.23 2.89
CA PRO A 192 -2.15 -0.62 1.73
C PRO A 192 -3.12 -1.80 1.52
N LEU A 193 -3.79 -2.27 2.57
CA LEU A 193 -4.70 -3.42 2.53
C LEU A 193 -6.14 -3.06 2.11
N THR A 194 -6.49 -1.77 2.15
CA THR A 194 -7.87 -1.28 1.98
C THR A 194 -8.04 -0.43 0.72
N ASN A 195 -7.18 -0.62 -0.28
CA ASN A 195 -7.41 -0.03 -1.61
C ASN A 195 -8.82 -0.40 -2.11
N PRO A 196 -9.70 0.57 -2.42
CA PRO A 196 -11.11 0.33 -2.75
C PRO A 196 -11.31 -0.46 -4.05
N ALA A 197 -10.29 -0.51 -4.92
CA ALA A 197 -10.29 -1.31 -6.14
C ALA A 197 -9.82 -2.76 -5.91
N GLN A 198 -9.25 -3.07 -4.74
CA GLN A 198 -8.70 -4.39 -4.40
C GLN A 198 -7.81 -4.96 -5.51
N PRO A 199 -6.63 -4.35 -5.74
CA PRO A 199 -5.75 -4.70 -6.86
C PRO A 199 -5.34 -6.17 -6.83
N ALA A 200 -5.04 -6.70 -8.02
CA ALA A 200 -4.57 -8.08 -8.17
C ALA A 200 -3.13 -8.23 -7.69
N ALA A 201 -2.33 -7.18 -7.90
CA ALA A 201 -0.91 -7.12 -7.55
C ALA A 201 -0.59 -5.86 -6.74
N SER A 202 0.30 -5.95 -5.76
CA SER A 202 0.75 -4.79 -4.97
C SER A 202 2.25 -4.81 -4.66
N ALA A 203 2.93 -3.68 -4.80
CA ALA A 203 4.27 -3.46 -4.24
C ALA A 203 4.13 -2.56 -2.99
N ILE A 204 4.50 -3.07 -1.81
CA ILE A 204 4.21 -2.42 -0.54
C ILE A 204 5.47 -2.23 0.31
N GLY A 205 5.84 -0.98 0.52
CA GLY A 205 6.91 -0.61 1.43
C GLY A 205 6.45 -0.52 2.89
N VAL A 206 7.23 -1.10 3.80
CA VAL A 206 6.91 -1.14 5.24
C VAL A 206 8.19 -0.95 6.07
N PRO A 207 8.27 0.07 6.94
CA PRO A 207 9.49 0.37 7.70
C PRO A 207 9.73 -0.60 8.86
N ASP A 208 8.68 -1.22 9.39
CA ASP A 208 8.72 -2.18 10.51
C ASP A 208 8.64 -3.61 9.98
N GLU A 209 9.65 -4.42 10.31
CA GLU A 209 9.80 -5.79 9.81
C GLU A 209 8.66 -6.72 10.25
N ARG A 210 8.16 -6.56 11.49
CA ARG A 210 7.03 -7.36 11.99
C ARG A 210 5.76 -7.01 11.24
N LEU A 211 5.52 -5.72 10.99
CA LEU A 211 4.35 -5.26 10.23
C LEU A 211 4.44 -5.67 8.75
N ALA A 212 5.65 -5.73 8.18
CA ALA A 212 5.86 -6.22 6.81
C ALA A 212 5.41 -7.68 6.66
N ALA A 213 5.87 -8.56 7.56
CA ALA A 213 5.46 -9.96 7.59
C ALA A 213 3.94 -10.12 7.80
N LEU A 214 3.35 -9.30 8.68
CA LEU A 214 1.91 -9.30 8.93
C LEU A 214 1.10 -8.90 7.68
N ILE A 215 1.51 -7.83 6.99
CA ILE A 215 0.88 -7.38 5.74
C ILE A 215 0.98 -8.46 4.66
N ALA A 216 2.17 -9.06 4.50
CA ALA A 216 2.37 -10.16 3.54
C ALA A 216 1.45 -11.35 3.84
N GLY A 217 1.31 -11.73 5.11
CA GLY A 217 0.39 -12.79 5.54
C GLY A 217 -1.09 -12.48 5.26
N VAL A 218 -1.51 -11.23 5.46
CA VAL A 218 -2.89 -10.81 5.13
C VAL A 218 -3.14 -10.85 3.61
N LEU A 219 -2.18 -10.41 2.79
CA LEU A 219 -2.30 -10.48 1.33
C LEU A 219 -2.37 -11.93 0.84
N ALA A 220 -1.53 -12.80 1.41
CA ALA A 220 -1.54 -14.23 1.13
C ALA A 220 -2.90 -14.87 1.45
N ALA A 221 -3.43 -14.62 2.65
CA ALA A 221 -4.74 -15.12 3.08
C ALA A 221 -5.90 -14.63 2.19
N ARG A 222 -5.73 -13.47 1.53
CA ARG A 222 -6.70 -12.86 0.62
C ARG A 222 -6.48 -13.25 -0.86
N GLY A 223 -5.52 -14.14 -1.14
CA GLY A 223 -5.18 -14.57 -2.49
C GLY A 223 -4.70 -13.43 -3.39
N ARG A 224 -3.92 -12.49 -2.83
CA ARG A 224 -3.36 -11.35 -3.55
C ARG A 224 -1.88 -11.57 -3.79
N ASP A 225 -1.42 -11.25 -4.99
CA ASP A 225 -0.01 -11.27 -5.31
C ASP A 225 0.61 -9.96 -4.84
N ALA A 226 1.76 -10.04 -4.17
CA ALA A 226 2.40 -8.86 -3.63
C ALA A 226 3.91 -9.02 -3.53
N LEU A 227 4.61 -7.89 -3.58
CA LEU A 227 5.95 -7.78 -3.06
C LEU A 227 5.93 -6.77 -1.91
N VAL A 228 5.94 -7.28 -0.68
CA VAL A 228 6.11 -6.43 0.51
C VAL A 228 7.61 -6.31 0.77
N PHE A 229 8.10 -5.12 1.10
CA PHE A 229 9.53 -4.92 1.31
C PHE A 229 9.82 -3.92 2.42
N ARG A 230 11.03 -4.06 2.97
CA ARG A 230 11.65 -3.15 3.91
C ARG A 230 13.06 -2.84 3.41
N GLY A 231 13.29 -1.59 3.03
CA GLY A 231 14.61 -1.11 2.64
C GLY A 231 15.58 -1.04 3.80
N HIS A 232 16.86 -0.82 3.48
CA HIS A 232 17.92 -0.65 4.46
C HIS A 232 17.56 0.43 5.49
N GLU A 233 17.93 0.22 6.76
CA GLU A 233 17.61 1.11 7.89
C GLU A 233 16.10 1.37 8.12
N GLY A 234 15.22 0.55 7.55
CA GLY A 234 13.77 0.70 7.74
C GLY A 234 13.13 1.73 6.81
N LEU A 235 13.76 2.00 5.67
CA LEU A 235 13.13 2.73 4.58
C LEU A 235 11.91 1.95 4.06
N ASP A 236 10.79 2.62 3.81
CA ASP A 236 9.60 2.01 3.18
C ASP A 236 9.63 2.15 1.64
N GLU A 237 10.82 2.21 1.08
CA GLU A 237 11.11 2.26 -0.36
C GLU A 237 12.29 1.30 -0.64
N LEU A 238 12.32 0.66 -1.81
CA LEU A 238 13.52 -0.06 -2.27
C LEU A 238 14.54 0.95 -2.81
N ALA A 239 15.71 1.05 -2.20
CA ALA A 239 16.77 1.96 -2.61
C ALA A 239 18.14 1.28 -2.50
N ALA A 240 19.11 1.71 -3.32
CA ALA A 240 20.50 1.25 -3.27
C ALA A 240 21.30 1.87 -2.09
N THR A 241 20.64 2.02 -0.93
CA THR A 241 21.25 2.47 0.33
C THR A 241 21.83 1.32 1.15
N GLY A 242 21.49 0.08 0.79
CA GLY A 242 21.97 -1.15 1.39
C GLY A 242 21.01 -2.32 1.11
N PRO A 243 21.22 -3.48 1.75
CA PRO A 243 20.34 -4.64 1.59
C PRO A 243 18.91 -4.38 2.07
N ALA A 244 17.94 -4.95 1.38
CA ALA A 244 16.51 -4.92 1.69
C ALA A 244 15.98 -6.33 1.98
N ARG A 245 14.97 -6.41 2.85
CA ARG A 245 14.18 -7.65 3.08
C ARG A 245 12.88 -7.60 2.30
N LEU A 246 12.55 -8.71 1.64
CA LEU A 246 11.43 -8.82 0.73
C LEU A 246 10.57 -10.03 1.12
N TRP A 247 9.26 -9.87 1.09
CA TRP A 247 8.25 -10.92 1.24
C TRP A 247 7.47 -11.01 -0.06
N TRP A 248 7.80 -12.01 -0.87
CA TRP A 248 7.12 -12.32 -2.11
C TRP A 248 5.86 -13.14 -1.80
N VAL A 249 4.70 -12.57 -2.12
CA VAL A 249 3.39 -13.20 -1.93
C VAL A 249 2.88 -13.67 -3.28
N ARG A 250 2.65 -14.97 -3.41
CA ARG A 250 2.08 -15.61 -4.60
C ARG A 250 1.36 -16.89 -4.22
N ASP A 251 0.21 -17.14 -4.85
CA ASP A 251 -0.57 -18.37 -4.64
C ASP A 251 -0.88 -18.67 -3.15
N GLY A 252 -1.18 -17.60 -2.40
CA GLY A 252 -1.47 -17.69 -0.97
C GLY A 252 -0.28 -18.10 -0.09
N ARG A 253 0.95 -18.05 -0.60
CA ARG A 253 2.18 -18.31 0.13
C ARG A 253 3.06 -17.09 0.18
N VAL A 254 3.84 -16.98 1.26
CA VAL A 254 4.87 -15.96 1.44
C VAL A 254 6.23 -16.62 1.37
N THR A 255 7.13 -16.08 0.53
CA THR A 255 8.54 -16.49 0.46
C THR A 255 9.42 -15.29 0.75
N GLU A 256 10.37 -15.46 1.66
CA GLU A 256 11.28 -14.38 2.06
C GLU A 256 12.54 -14.36 1.19
N HIS A 257 12.98 -13.16 0.86
CA HIS A 257 14.19 -12.90 0.09
C HIS A 257 14.98 -11.75 0.69
N GLU A 258 16.26 -11.71 0.35
CA GLU A 258 17.13 -10.55 0.57
C GLU A 258 17.58 -10.04 -0.80
N LEU A 259 17.62 -8.73 -0.96
CA LEU A 259 18.09 -8.06 -2.17
C LEU A 259 19.14 -7.03 -1.79
N ASP A 260 20.32 -7.10 -2.39
CA ASP A 260 21.28 -6.00 -2.41
C ASP A 260 21.20 -5.32 -3.78
N PRO A 261 20.57 -4.13 -3.91
CA PRO A 261 20.37 -3.53 -5.23
C PRO A 261 21.68 -3.18 -5.96
N VAL A 262 22.76 -2.92 -5.23
CA VAL A 262 24.07 -2.62 -5.82
C VAL A 262 24.68 -3.91 -6.38
N ARG A 263 24.74 -4.96 -5.56
CA ARG A 263 25.36 -6.24 -5.95
C ARG A 263 24.53 -7.01 -6.98
N ASP A 264 23.22 -7.10 -6.76
CA ASP A 264 22.34 -8.02 -7.48
C ASP A 264 21.75 -7.40 -8.75
N LEU A 265 21.62 -6.07 -8.81
CA LEU A 265 21.04 -5.35 -9.96
C LEU A 265 22.01 -4.35 -10.61
N GLY A 266 23.23 -4.21 -10.08
CA GLY A 266 24.26 -3.33 -10.64
C GLY A 266 23.93 -1.84 -10.51
N LEU A 267 23.12 -1.45 -9.52
CA LEU A 267 22.79 -0.05 -9.27
C LEU A 267 23.92 0.71 -8.57
N ASP A 268 23.97 2.03 -8.78
CA ASP A 268 24.92 2.89 -8.06
C ASP A 268 24.48 3.07 -6.61
N ALA A 269 25.41 2.92 -5.67
CA ALA A 269 25.14 3.17 -4.26
C ALA A 269 24.67 4.61 -4.02
N VAL A 270 23.65 4.79 -3.18
CA VAL A 270 23.10 6.10 -2.79
C VAL A 270 22.96 6.21 -1.29
N THR A 271 22.77 7.43 -0.81
CA THR A 271 22.46 7.71 0.60
C THR A 271 20.99 8.10 0.76
N VAL A 272 20.44 7.94 1.96
CA VAL A 272 19.09 8.44 2.28
C VAL A 272 18.99 9.96 2.06
N ALA A 273 20.09 10.70 2.25
CA ALA A 273 20.13 12.14 2.02
C ALA A 273 19.90 12.51 0.55
N ASP A 274 20.33 11.67 -0.39
CA ASP A 274 20.12 11.88 -1.83
C ASP A 274 18.64 11.75 -2.24
N LEU A 275 17.83 11.13 -1.38
CA LEU A 275 16.40 10.89 -1.62
C LEU A 275 15.51 11.89 -0.89
N ARG A 276 16.08 12.84 -0.16
CA ARG A 276 15.35 13.76 0.72
C ARG A 276 14.37 14.62 -0.07
N GLY A 277 13.12 14.64 0.38
CA GLY A 277 12.06 15.47 -0.17
C GLY A 277 11.95 16.84 0.50
N GLY A 278 11.13 17.69 -0.12
CA GLY A 278 10.74 19.00 0.37
C GLY A 278 9.22 19.13 0.55
N ASP A 279 8.71 20.34 0.32
CA ASP A 279 7.27 20.59 0.25
C ASP A 279 6.63 19.99 -1.01
N ALA A 280 5.32 20.13 -1.14
CA ALA A 280 4.56 19.56 -2.25
C ALA A 280 5.01 20.11 -3.62
N GLY A 281 5.37 21.40 -3.70
CA GLY A 281 5.86 22.02 -4.93
C GLY A 281 7.22 21.47 -5.34
N SER A 282 8.16 21.42 -4.39
CA SER A 282 9.50 20.86 -4.60
C SER A 282 9.43 19.39 -5.04
N ASN A 283 8.60 18.59 -4.39
CA ASN A 283 8.44 17.18 -4.75
C ASN A 283 7.74 17.00 -6.10
N ALA A 284 6.80 17.87 -6.47
CA ALA A 284 6.19 17.87 -7.81
C ALA A 284 7.21 18.21 -8.90
N ASP A 285 8.13 19.15 -8.65
CA ASP A 285 9.20 19.49 -9.59
C ASP A 285 10.18 18.32 -9.77
N VAL A 286 10.56 17.64 -8.70
CA VAL A 286 11.34 16.39 -8.79
C VAL A 286 10.58 15.34 -9.60
N ALA A 287 9.28 15.16 -9.36
CA ALA A 287 8.47 14.20 -10.12
C ALA A 287 8.43 14.54 -11.62
N ARG A 288 8.26 15.82 -11.99
CA ARG A 288 8.35 16.25 -13.40
C ARG A 288 9.71 15.91 -14.01
N GLN A 289 10.80 16.20 -13.30
CA GLN A 289 12.16 15.89 -13.78
C GLN A 289 12.38 14.38 -13.96
N VAL A 290 11.89 13.56 -13.02
CA VAL A 290 12.05 12.09 -13.11
C VAL A 290 11.29 11.56 -14.31
N LEU A 291 10.03 11.96 -14.47
CA LEU A 291 9.15 11.46 -15.53
C LEU A 291 9.58 11.95 -16.92
N ALA A 292 10.19 13.14 -17.00
CA ALA A 292 10.82 13.68 -18.22
C ALA A 292 12.25 13.14 -18.46
N GLY A 293 12.79 12.30 -17.57
CA GLY A 293 14.10 11.67 -17.71
C GLY A 293 15.30 12.56 -17.35
N SER A 294 15.09 13.76 -16.79
CA SER A 294 16.12 14.75 -16.49
C SER A 294 16.49 14.89 -15.01
N ALA A 295 15.98 14.03 -14.13
CA ALA A 295 16.23 14.08 -12.69
C ALA A 295 17.64 13.63 -12.27
N PRO A 296 18.08 13.97 -11.04
CA PRO A 296 19.27 13.39 -10.43
C PRO A 296 19.24 11.85 -10.44
N ALA A 297 20.39 11.23 -10.72
CA ALA A 297 20.52 9.79 -10.90
C ALA A 297 19.98 8.98 -9.70
N ALA A 298 20.25 9.42 -8.47
CA ALA A 298 19.84 8.74 -7.24
C ALA A 298 18.32 8.60 -7.11
N VAL A 299 17.58 9.68 -7.35
CA VAL A 299 16.10 9.66 -7.29
C VAL A 299 15.55 8.83 -8.44
N ARG A 300 16.06 9.05 -9.66
CA ARG A 300 15.63 8.31 -10.85
C ARG A 300 15.77 6.80 -10.66
N GLN A 301 16.94 6.31 -10.21
CA GLN A 301 17.14 4.86 -10.00
C GLN A 301 16.21 4.29 -8.93
N THR A 302 15.94 5.05 -7.86
CA THR A 302 15.09 4.60 -6.75
C THR A 302 13.63 4.49 -7.20
N VAL A 303 13.18 5.45 -8.01
CA VAL A 303 11.86 5.38 -8.67
C VAL A 303 11.76 4.18 -9.60
N LEU A 304 12.79 3.96 -10.42
CA LEU A 304 12.85 2.82 -11.35
C LEU A 304 12.81 1.48 -10.62
N LEU A 305 13.52 1.34 -9.49
CA LEU A 305 13.53 0.12 -8.69
C LEU A 305 12.16 -0.19 -8.05
N ASN A 306 11.45 0.82 -7.53
CA ASN A 306 10.11 0.62 -6.97
C ASN A 306 9.05 0.38 -8.07
N ALA A 307 9.21 0.99 -9.25
CA ALA A 307 8.39 0.65 -10.42
C ALA A 307 8.65 -0.80 -10.87
N ALA A 308 9.91 -1.23 -10.89
CA ALA A 308 10.31 -2.59 -11.23
C ALA A 308 9.70 -3.63 -10.28
N ALA A 309 9.67 -3.34 -8.97
CA ALA A 309 9.00 -4.18 -7.99
C ALA A 309 7.51 -4.37 -8.30
N GLY A 310 6.80 -3.28 -8.63
CA GLY A 310 5.40 -3.33 -9.04
C GLY A 310 5.17 -4.11 -10.35
N LEU A 311 6.01 -3.88 -11.36
CA LEU A 311 5.94 -4.57 -12.64
C LEU A 311 6.23 -6.07 -12.51
N ALA A 312 7.20 -6.45 -11.70
CA ALA A 312 7.56 -7.85 -11.45
C ALA A 312 6.40 -8.66 -10.85
N VAL A 313 5.73 -8.09 -9.84
CA VAL A 313 4.57 -8.75 -9.22
C VAL A 313 3.36 -8.77 -10.16
N GLN A 314 3.12 -7.70 -10.91
CA GLN A 314 2.02 -7.66 -11.87
C GLN A 314 2.18 -8.68 -12.99
N ALA A 315 3.40 -8.82 -13.55
CA ALA A 315 3.67 -9.82 -14.58
C ALA A 315 3.36 -11.23 -14.07
N SER A 316 3.73 -11.53 -12.83
CA SER A 316 3.46 -12.82 -12.18
C SER A 316 1.96 -13.06 -11.97
N ALA A 317 1.21 -12.03 -11.56
CA ALA A 317 -0.23 -12.09 -11.36
C ALA A 317 -1.01 -12.30 -12.68
N VAL A 318 -0.50 -11.75 -13.79
CA VAL A 318 -1.10 -11.92 -15.13
C VAL A 318 -0.87 -13.34 -15.66
N GLN A 319 0.32 -13.90 -15.44
CA GLN A 319 0.69 -15.25 -15.90
C GLN A 319 -0.05 -16.37 -15.14
N GLY A 320 -0.46 -16.12 -13.90
CA GLY A 320 -1.12 -17.11 -13.05
C GLY A 320 -0.20 -18.25 -12.62
N SER A 321 -0.76 -19.31 -12.03
CA SER A 321 -0.02 -20.48 -11.53
C SER A 321 0.17 -21.61 -12.56
N ALA A 322 -0.37 -21.45 -13.76
CA ALA A 322 -0.39 -22.50 -14.79
C ALA A 322 0.97 -22.67 -15.50
N ASP A 323 1.78 -21.61 -15.60
CA ASP A 323 3.18 -21.70 -16.05
C ASP A 323 4.10 -21.96 -14.85
N ALA A 324 3.98 -23.16 -14.29
CA ALA A 324 4.87 -23.68 -13.24
C ALA A 324 6.32 -23.98 -13.74
N SER A 325 6.67 -23.49 -14.94
CA SER A 325 8.00 -23.59 -15.55
C SER A 325 8.82 -22.30 -15.44
N ASP A 326 8.31 -21.28 -14.74
CA ASP A 326 8.97 -19.99 -14.65
C ASP A 326 10.13 -20.01 -13.63
N ASP A 327 11.27 -20.56 -14.06
CA ASP A 327 12.55 -20.63 -13.32
C ASP A 327 13.18 -19.24 -13.07
N ALA A 328 12.55 -18.14 -13.52
CA ALA A 328 13.06 -16.79 -13.33
C ALA A 328 13.14 -16.44 -11.83
N SER A 329 14.36 -16.14 -11.37
CA SER A 329 14.63 -15.71 -10.01
C SER A 329 13.98 -14.36 -9.72
N LEU A 330 13.84 -14.00 -8.43
CA LEU A 330 13.36 -12.67 -8.05
C LEU A 330 14.21 -11.55 -8.69
N VAL A 331 15.53 -11.75 -8.75
CA VAL A 331 16.46 -10.79 -9.34
C VAL A 331 16.21 -10.64 -10.84
N ASP A 332 15.96 -11.73 -11.57
CA ASP A 332 15.63 -11.68 -13.00
C ASP A 332 14.32 -10.91 -13.25
N ARG A 333 13.30 -11.14 -12.42
CA ARG A 333 12.01 -10.44 -12.50
C ARG A 333 12.17 -8.95 -12.22
N LEU A 334 12.93 -8.59 -11.19
CA LEU A 334 13.23 -7.18 -10.88
C LEU A 334 14.07 -6.54 -11.99
N GLY A 335 15.04 -7.25 -12.56
CA GLY A 335 15.83 -6.78 -13.70
C GLY A 335 14.97 -6.52 -14.95
N ALA A 336 14.05 -7.41 -15.28
CA ALA A 336 13.08 -7.21 -16.36
C ALA A 336 12.15 -6.01 -16.10
N GLY A 337 11.66 -5.87 -14.86
CA GLY A 337 10.90 -4.70 -14.43
C GLY A 337 11.69 -3.40 -14.54
N LEU A 338 12.98 -3.42 -14.20
CA LEU A 338 13.87 -2.26 -14.26
C LEU A 338 14.10 -1.82 -15.71
N ALA A 339 14.30 -2.77 -16.62
CA ALA A 339 14.42 -2.50 -18.05
C ALA A 339 13.14 -1.88 -18.62
N ALA A 340 11.97 -2.42 -18.29
CA ALA A 340 10.68 -1.90 -18.72
C ALA A 340 10.39 -0.49 -18.16
N ALA A 341 10.68 -0.27 -16.88
CA ALA A 341 10.56 1.03 -16.22
C ALA A 341 11.50 2.08 -16.84
N THR A 342 12.74 1.69 -17.15
CA THR A 342 13.74 2.57 -17.77
C THR A 342 13.27 3.02 -19.15
N ALA A 343 12.83 2.09 -19.99
CA ALA A 343 12.27 2.40 -21.30
C ALA A 343 11.04 3.31 -21.19
N ALA A 344 10.18 3.13 -20.18
CA ALA A 344 9.00 3.99 -20.00
C ALA A 344 9.37 5.46 -19.74
N ILE A 345 10.47 5.72 -19.02
CA ILE A 345 10.99 7.09 -18.83
C ILE A 345 11.66 7.58 -20.12
N ASP A 346 12.59 6.79 -20.68
CA ASP A 346 13.43 7.24 -21.80
C ASP A 346 12.66 7.44 -23.11
N ASP A 347 11.58 6.68 -23.32
CA ASP A 347 10.66 6.87 -24.44
C ASP A 347 9.66 8.03 -24.23
N GLY A 348 9.69 8.70 -23.07
CA GLY A 348 8.75 9.76 -22.70
C GLY A 348 7.33 9.27 -22.37
N ARG A 349 7.11 7.96 -22.28
CA ARG A 349 5.78 7.37 -22.00
C ARG A 349 5.29 7.68 -20.60
N ALA A 350 6.18 7.71 -19.61
CA ALA A 350 5.84 8.03 -18.23
C ALA A 350 5.35 9.48 -18.08
N ASP A 351 6.04 10.46 -18.68
CA ASP A 351 5.57 11.85 -18.73
C ASP A 351 4.24 11.97 -19.50
N ALA A 352 4.11 11.30 -20.64
CA ALA A 352 2.85 11.30 -21.40
C ALA A 352 1.66 10.78 -20.57
N VAL A 353 1.86 9.78 -19.71
CA VAL A 353 0.81 9.31 -18.77
C VAL A 353 0.45 10.40 -17.77
N LEU A 354 1.44 11.09 -17.18
CA LEU A 354 1.16 12.22 -16.28
C LEU A 354 0.32 13.29 -16.98
N GLN A 355 0.71 13.72 -18.19
CA GLN A 355 -0.03 14.76 -18.92
C GLN A 355 -1.47 14.33 -19.23
N ARG A 356 -1.68 13.08 -19.69
CA ARG A 356 -3.02 12.54 -19.94
C ARG A 356 -3.84 12.44 -18.65
N TRP A 357 -3.23 12.02 -17.55
CA TRP A 357 -3.90 11.94 -16.26
C TRP A 357 -4.33 13.33 -15.76
N VAL A 358 -3.44 14.32 -15.81
CA VAL A 358 -3.76 15.71 -15.47
C VAL A 358 -4.94 16.21 -16.32
N ALA A 359 -4.88 16.07 -17.64
CA ALA A 359 -5.97 16.48 -18.53
C ALA A 359 -7.30 15.78 -18.21
N ALA A 360 -7.28 14.46 -17.98
CA ALA A 360 -8.48 13.67 -17.71
C ALA A 360 -9.14 13.99 -16.37
N THR A 361 -8.36 14.41 -15.37
CA THR A 361 -8.88 14.83 -14.05
C THR A 361 -9.48 16.23 -14.04
N GLN A 362 -9.07 17.09 -14.98
CA GLN A 362 -9.55 18.48 -15.08
C GLN A 362 -10.79 18.63 -15.98
N ALA A 363 -11.06 17.65 -16.85
CA ALA A 363 -12.23 17.60 -17.73
C ALA A 363 -13.53 17.33 -16.95
#